data_AF-A0A5C1DFH3-F1
#
_entry.id   AF-A0A5C1DFH3-F1
#
_cell.length_a   1.000
_cell.length_b   1.000
_cell.length_c   1.000
_cell.angle_alpha   90.00
_cell.angle_beta   90.00
_cell.angle_gamma   90.00
#
_symmetry.space_group_name_H-M   'P 1'
#
loop_
_entity.id
_entity.type
_entity.pdbx_description
1 polymer ?
#
loop_
_entity_poly.entity_id
_entity_poly.type
_entity_poly.pdbx_seq_one_letter_code
_entity_poly.pdbx_strand_id
1 'polypeptide(L)'
;MTEATALRMLPQHQLFRPGDVFVLFGELFGRGYANGLIAEAKKAGMQIIGMTVGRRDEDNRLRPLNEEELAAAEANLGGKIINVPLMAGFDQDAPKGEATPTQLLGALTLKTWQDDKLDWAHIEKCRQVGVARFQASVAQAMAQLDGMIEDGRNVFFAHTMAGGIPKAKVFLAIANRVYKGRGERFLSTEALLNSDLGKLILQNFDEVTANTFQHLIDGSAQLRRRLETAGGQVRYTAYGYHGTEILIDGEYQWQTYTNYTQGYAKMRLESVARAAWEQGVKATVFNCPEIRTNSSDIFVGVELPLIGLLRALKREDGGAWADEQWQACADLLQDGHALEDVLSKLDQLNDSEVMRGFRNFQAWPMPNSPELADVMIGASDAITAMHRDAKALITDRLSSLVIEASGALMFGEAAQPAGPVLWLNHDIIARQLNRAHG
;
A
#
# COMPACT_ATOMS: atom_id res chain seq x y z
N MET A 1 2.34 -17.96 16.02
CA MET A 1 1.39 -16.84 16.06
C MET A 1 2.20 -15.57 16.22
N THR A 2 2.22 -14.70 15.22
CA THR A 2 2.94 -13.42 15.28
C THR A 2 2.02 -12.38 15.91
N GLU A 3 2.32 -12.03 17.16
CA GLU A 3 1.77 -10.84 17.81
C GLU A 3 2.17 -9.59 17.00
N ALA A 4 1.26 -8.62 16.86
CA ALA A 4 1.54 -7.39 16.13
C ALA A 4 2.71 -6.66 16.79
N THR A 5 3.76 -6.35 16.03
CA THR A 5 4.94 -5.66 16.55
C THR A 5 4.82 -4.17 16.25
N ALA A 6 4.25 -3.42 17.19
CA ALA A 6 4.07 -1.97 17.05
C ALA A 6 5.37 -1.20 17.30
N LEU A 7 5.68 -0.25 16.42
CA LEU A 7 6.74 0.73 16.67
C LEU A 7 6.20 1.79 17.64
N ARG A 8 6.70 1.82 18.89
CA ARG A 8 6.22 2.74 19.95
C ARG A 8 7.13 3.94 20.22
N MET A 9 8.39 3.82 19.80
CA MET A 9 9.42 4.81 20.06
C MET A 9 9.81 5.48 18.75
N LEU A 10 9.97 6.80 18.79
CA LEU A 10 10.43 7.55 17.62
C LEU A 10 11.86 7.12 17.28
N PRO A 11 12.16 6.79 16.00
CA PRO A 11 13.50 6.45 15.58
C PRO A 11 14.48 7.59 15.87
N GLN A 12 15.67 7.25 16.36
CA GLN A 12 16.73 8.21 16.72
C GLN A 12 17.99 8.06 15.87
N HIS A 13 18.10 6.97 15.11
CA HIS A 13 19.29 6.64 14.33
C HIS A 13 19.29 7.38 12.98
N GLN A 14 20.49 7.75 12.53
CA GLN A 14 20.72 8.27 11.20
C GLN A 14 21.74 7.36 10.50
N LEU A 15 21.49 7.05 9.23
CA LEU A 15 22.36 6.22 8.41
C LEU A 15 22.72 6.90 7.10
N PHE A 16 21.72 7.46 6.43
CA PHE A 16 21.86 8.00 5.08
C PHE A 16 22.41 9.42 5.06
N ARG A 17 23.24 9.72 4.06
CA ARG A 17 23.95 11.00 3.88
C ARG A 17 24.05 11.39 2.41
N PRO A 18 24.52 12.62 2.08
CA PRO A 18 24.78 12.99 0.70
C PRO A 18 25.68 12.01 -0.05
N GLY A 19 25.23 11.62 -1.25
CA GLY A 19 25.88 10.62 -2.10
C GLY A 19 25.44 9.17 -1.86
N ASP A 20 24.66 8.89 -0.80
CA ASP A 20 23.92 7.62 -0.70
C ASP A 20 22.73 7.62 -1.68
N VAL A 21 22.23 6.43 -2.02
CA VAL A 21 21.26 6.26 -3.11
C VAL A 21 19.94 5.72 -2.60
N PHE A 22 18.86 6.43 -2.91
CA PHE A 22 17.50 5.97 -2.68
C PHE A 22 16.93 5.44 -4.00
N VAL A 23 16.36 4.25 -3.95
CA VAL A 23 15.80 3.55 -5.11
C VAL A 23 14.32 3.30 -4.89
N LEU A 24 13.46 3.99 -5.66
CA LEU A 24 12.03 3.70 -5.70
C LEU A 24 11.77 2.48 -6.59
N PHE A 25 11.48 1.34 -5.98
CA PHE A 25 11.09 0.11 -6.68
C PHE A 25 9.57 0.04 -6.85
N GLY A 26 9.11 0.78 -7.84
CA GLY A 26 7.72 1.05 -8.20
C GLY A 26 7.67 2.40 -8.92
N GLU A 27 6.48 2.86 -9.31
CA GLU A 27 6.30 4.14 -9.99
C GLU A 27 5.50 5.10 -9.10
N LEU A 28 5.94 6.36 -9.02
CA LEU A 28 5.32 7.37 -8.15
C LEU A 28 4.06 7.92 -8.80
N PHE A 29 2.90 7.74 -8.15
CA PHE A 29 1.63 8.27 -8.62
C PHE A 29 0.95 9.13 -7.56
N GLY A 30 0.61 10.37 -7.93
CA GLY A 30 -0.29 11.26 -7.18
C GLY A 30 -0.05 11.29 -5.67
N ARG A 31 -1.14 11.20 -4.90
CA ARG A 31 -1.13 11.14 -3.43
C ARG A 31 -0.95 9.69 -2.97
N GLY A 32 0.29 9.28 -2.73
CA GLY A 32 0.64 7.97 -2.20
C GLY A 32 1.71 8.05 -1.11
N TYR A 33 1.77 7.01 -0.28
CA TYR A 33 2.71 6.88 0.83
C TYR A 33 4.18 7.15 0.47
N ALA A 34 4.59 6.73 -0.73
CA ALA A 34 5.97 6.88 -1.21
C ALA A 34 6.44 8.33 -1.25
N ASN A 35 5.54 9.31 -1.39
CA ASN A 35 5.90 10.73 -1.39
C ASN A 35 6.60 11.16 -0.10
N GLY A 36 6.10 10.72 1.06
CA GLY A 36 6.69 11.06 2.35
C GLY A 36 8.11 10.51 2.48
N LEU A 37 8.30 9.24 2.10
CA LEU A 37 9.62 8.60 2.18
C LEU A 37 10.63 9.21 1.21
N ILE A 38 10.21 9.53 -0.02
CA ILE A 38 11.06 10.22 -1.01
C ILE A 38 11.44 11.63 -0.52
N ALA A 39 10.51 12.35 0.12
CA ALA A 39 10.79 13.67 0.67
C ALA A 39 11.90 13.62 1.72
N GLU A 40 11.88 12.63 2.61
CA GLU A 40 12.94 12.43 3.61
C GLU A 40 14.28 12.02 2.98
N ALA A 41 14.27 11.16 1.96
CA ALA A 41 15.48 10.82 1.21
C ALA A 41 16.10 12.05 0.53
N LYS A 42 15.27 12.90 -0.11
CA LYS A 42 15.73 14.17 -0.70
C LYS A 42 16.29 15.12 0.35
N LYS A 43 15.62 15.25 1.50
CA LYS A 43 16.05 16.08 2.63
C LYS A 43 17.41 15.61 3.19
N ALA A 44 17.67 14.31 3.20
CA ALA A 44 18.96 13.74 3.57
C ALA A 44 20.06 13.90 2.49
N GLY A 45 19.74 14.49 1.33
CA GLY A 45 20.66 14.70 0.23
C GLY A 45 20.99 13.44 -0.57
N MET A 46 20.15 12.40 -0.48
CA MET A 46 20.35 11.17 -1.24
C MET A 46 20.10 11.40 -2.73
N GLN A 47 20.82 10.66 -3.57
CA GLN A 47 20.50 10.57 -4.99
C GLN A 47 19.24 9.72 -5.18
N ILE A 48 18.23 10.29 -5.83
CA ILE A 48 16.96 9.61 -6.10
C ILE A 48 17.04 8.91 -7.46
N ILE A 49 16.82 7.60 -7.46
CA ILE A 49 16.66 6.77 -8.66
C ILE A 49 15.32 6.05 -8.58
N GLY A 50 14.59 6.01 -9.69
CA GLY A 50 13.32 5.30 -9.78
C GLY A 50 13.32 4.24 -10.87
N MET A 51 12.27 3.44 -10.82
CA MET A 51 11.93 2.48 -11.86
C MET A 51 10.65 2.94 -12.58
N THR A 52 10.37 2.32 -13.73
CA THR A 52 9.08 2.50 -14.43
C THR A 52 8.41 1.15 -14.64
N VAL A 53 7.08 1.12 -14.62
CA VAL A 53 6.33 -0.05 -15.08
C VAL A 53 6.24 -0.11 -16.61
N GLY A 54 6.73 0.91 -17.31
CA GLY A 54 6.58 1.07 -18.75
C GLY A 54 5.15 1.43 -19.15
N ARG A 55 4.84 1.29 -20.44
CA ARG A 55 3.50 1.52 -20.99
C ARG A 55 3.14 0.37 -21.93
N ARG A 56 1.88 0.32 -22.35
CA ARG A 56 1.45 -0.58 -23.42
C ARG A 56 1.20 0.22 -24.70
N ASP A 57 1.60 -0.33 -25.83
CA ASP A 57 1.27 0.22 -27.14
C ASP A 57 -0.17 -0.14 -27.56
N GLU A 58 -0.54 0.23 -28.78
CA GLU A 58 -1.88 -0.03 -29.35
C GLU A 58 -2.17 -1.52 -29.53
N ASP A 59 -1.12 -2.34 -29.71
CA ASP A 59 -1.18 -3.81 -29.77
C ASP A 59 -1.16 -4.45 -28.37
N ASN A 60 -1.27 -3.64 -27.30
CA ASN A 60 -1.20 -4.06 -25.91
C ASN A 60 0.15 -4.71 -25.53
N ARG A 61 1.25 -4.44 -26.26
CA ARG A 61 2.60 -4.92 -25.93
C ARG A 61 3.29 -3.98 -24.95
N LEU A 62 4.00 -4.55 -23.98
CA LEU A 62 4.77 -3.79 -23.01
C LEU A 62 5.98 -3.13 -23.67
N ARG A 63 6.16 -1.82 -23.44
CA ARG A 63 7.25 -1.01 -23.97
C ARG A 63 7.86 -0.10 -22.89
N PRO A 64 9.13 0.33 -23.05
CA PRO A 64 9.69 1.41 -22.24
C PRO A 64 8.94 2.73 -22.46
N LEU A 65 9.22 3.72 -21.61
CA LEU A 65 8.77 5.09 -21.77
C LEU A 65 9.45 5.70 -23.01
N ASN A 66 8.72 6.52 -23.77
CA ASN A 66 9.32 7.41 -24.75
C ASN A 66 10.01 8.60 -24.06
N GLU A 67 10.67 9.48 -24.82
CA GLU A 67 11.45 10.59 -24.25
C GLU A 67 10.59 11.56 -23.42
N GLU A 68 9.38 11.90 -23.88
CA GLU A 68 8.46 12.81 -23.18
C GLU A 68 7.93 12.18 -21.90
N GLU A 69 7.50 10.91 -21.96
CA GLU A 69 7.04 10.14 -20.82
C GLU A 69 8.14 9.98 -19.76
N LEU A 70 9.38 9.72 -20.20
CA LEU A 70 10.53 9.58 -19.31
C LEU A 70 10.86 10.92 -18.64
N ALA A 71 10.95 12.01 -19.40
CA ALA A 71 11.22 13.34 -18.85
C ALA A 71 10.15 13.77 -17.83
N ALA A 72 8.87 13.53 -18.13
CA ALA A 72 7.78 13.81 -17.21
C ALA A 72 7.86 12.96 -15.93
N ALA A 73 8.19 11.67 -16.07
CA ALA A 73 8.32 10.77 -14.92
C ALA A 73 9.53 11.13 -14.04
N GLU A 74 10.68 11.49 -14.63
CA GLU A 74 11.86 11.96 -13.90
C GLU A 74 11.61 13.28 -13.18
N ALA A 75 10.90 14.22 -13.82
CA ALA A 75 10.49 15.48 -13.20
C ALA A 75 9.56 15.24 -11.99
N ASN A 76 8.58 14.34 -12.13
CA ASN A 76 7.66 13.98 -11.05
C ASN A 76 8.39 13.31 -9.88
N LEU A 77 9.33 12.40 -10.17
CA LEU A 77 10.14 11.76 -9.14
C LEU A 77 11.13 12.73 -8.49
N GLY A 78 11.66 13.69 -9.26
CA GLY A 78 12.81 14.51 -8.90
C GLY A 78 14.10 13.69 -8.83
N GLY A 79 14.29 12.79 -9.80
CA GLY A 79 15.40 11.85 -9.86
C GLY A 79 15.43 11.10 -11.19
N LYS A 80 16.52 10.36 -11.44
CA LYS A 80 16.69 9.59 -12.69
C LYS A 80 15.78 8.37 -12.68
N ILE A 81 15.26 7.96 -13.83
CA ILE A 81 14.50 6.71 -13.99
C ILE A 81 15.27 5.72 -14.86
N ILE A 82 15.40 4.49 -14.38
CA ILE A 82 15.87 3.37 -15.19
C ILE A 82 14.71 2.95 -16.10
N ASN A 83 14.83 3.26 -17.40
CA ASN A 83 13.76 3.06 -18.39
C ASN A 83 13.68 1.60 -18.88
N VAL A 84 13.49 0.68 -17.94
CA VAL A 84 13.22 -0.75 -18.18
C VAL A 84 11.82 -1.04 -17.65
N PRO A 85 10.90 -1.61 -18.45
CA PRO A 85 9.52 -1.79 -18.04
C PRO A 85 9.38 -2.94 -17.01
N LEU A 86 9.26 -2.58 -15.73
CA LEU A 86 9.03 -3.48 -14.60
C LEU A 86 7.52 -3.66 -14.31
N MET A 87 6.72 -4.02 -15.32
CA MET A 87 5.32 -4.35 -15.11
C MET A 87 5.21 -5.68 -14.36
N ALA A 88 4.77 -5.66 -13.11
CA ALA A 88 4.52 -6.86 -12.33
C ALA A 88 3.22 -7.57 -12.75
N GLY A 89 3.00 -8.78 -12.24
CA GLY A 89 1.82 -9.59 -12.54
C GLY A 89 1.91 -10.30 -13.90
N PHE A 90 0.89 -11.08 -14.21
CA PHE A 90 0.86 -11.97 -15.36
C PHE A 90 -0.47 -11.95 -16.13
N ASP A 91 -1.41 -11.09 -15.77
CA ASP A 91 -2.77 -11.06 -16.36
C ASP A 91 -2.79 -10.72 -17.86
N GLN A 92 -1.69 -10.18 -18.38
CA GLN A 92 -1.47 -9.85 -19.79
C GLN A 92 -0.31 -10.64 -20.42
N ASP A 93 0.21 -11.66 -19.75
CA ASP A 93 1.28 -12.50 -20.25
C ASP A 93 0.73 -13.84 -20.76
N ALA A 94 1.35 -14.37 -21.81
CA ALA A 94 1.01 -15.67 -22.38
C ALA A 94 2.19 -16.18 -23.23
N PRO A 95 2.26 -17.50 -23.48
CA PRO A 95 3.07 -18.02 -24.57
C PRO A 95 2.70 -17.36 -25.91
N LYS A 96 3.67 -17.29 -26.83
CA LYS A 96 3.50 -16.59 -28.11
C LYS A 96 2.33 -17.16 -28.91
N GLY A 97 1.34 -16.31 -29.21
CA GLY A 97 0.16 -16.68 -30.00
C GLY A 97 -0.97 -17.31 -29.19
N GLU A 98 -0.80 -17.47 -27.88
CA GLU A 98 -1.82 -18.00 -26.98
C GLU A 98 -2.56 -16.88 -26.23
N ALA A 99 -3.71 -17.20 -25.64
CA ALA A 99 -4.54 -16.22 -24.94
C ALA A 99 -3.96 -15.83 -23.58
N THR A 100 -4.03 -14.54 -23.21
CA THR A 100 -3.69 -14.08 -21.86
C THR A 100 -4.80 -14.40 -20.86
N PRO A 101 -4.52 -14.43 -19.54
CA PRO A 101 -5.56 -14.58 -18.53
C PRO A 101 -6.68 -13.55 -18.70
N THR A 102 -6.36 -12.29 -18.99
CA THR A 102 -7.39 -11.26 -19.24
C THR A 102 -8.26 -11.57 -20.46
N GLN A 103 -7.70 -12.14 -21.53
CA GLN A 103 -8.49 -12.55 -22.68
C GLN A 103 -9.45 -13.70 -22.33
N LEU A 104 -9.01 -14.65 -21.50
CA LEU A 104 -9.89 -15.71 -20.98
C LEU A 104 -11.05 -15.15 -20.15
N LEU A 105 -10.80 -14.10 -19.37
CA LEU A 105 -11.85 -13.41 -18.60
C LEU A 105 -12.86 -12.66 -19.48
N GLY A 106 -12.56 -12.44 -20.76
CA GLY A 106 -13.45 -11.76 -21.70
C GLY A 106 -14.75 -12.53 -21.98
N ALA A 107 -14.77 -13.84 -21.75
CA ALA A 107 -15.96 -14.68 -21.91
C ALA A 107 -16.94 -14.60 -20.72
N LEU A 108 -16.48 -14.12 -19.56
CA LEU A 108 -17.29 -14.09 -18.34
C LEU A 108 -18.41 -13.05 -18.45
N THR A 109 -19.58 -13.39 -17.93
CA THR A 109 -20.72 -12.47 -17.82
C THR A 109 -21.12 -12.24 -16.36
N LEU A 110 -21.90 -11.19 -16.08
CA LEU A 110 -22.45 -10.95 -14.74
C LEU A 110 -23.34 -12.10 -14.22
N LYS A 111 -23.82 -12.97 -15.10
CA LYS A 111 -24.66 -14.12 -14.75
C LYS A 111 -23.86 -15.40 -14.50
N THR A 112 -22.67 -15.53 -15.09
CA THR A 112 -21.94 -16.80 -15.16
C THR A 112 -20.63 -16.81 -14.39
N TRP A 113 -20.07 -15.64 -14.06
CA TRP A 113 -18.72 -15.51 -13.48
C TRP A 113 -18.44 -16.32 -12.21
N GLN A 114 -19.48 -16.66 -11.42
CA GLN A 114 -19.31 -17.47 -10.21
C GLN A 114 -19.03 -18.94 -10.53
N ASP A 115 -19.64 -19.45 -11.61
CA ASP A 115 -19.63 -20.86 -11.97
C ASP A 115 -18.61 -21.17 -13.08
N ASP A 116 -18.34 -20.20 -13.95
CA ASP A 116 -17.37 -20.30 -15.04
C ASP A 116 -16.00 -20.78 -14.51
N LYS A 117 -15.39 -21.71 -15.25
CA LYS A 117 -14.10 -22.31 -14.91
C LYS A 117 -13.00 -21.81 -15.84
N LEU A 118 -11.81 -21.70 -15.27
CA LEU A 118 -10.61 -21.32 -16.03
C LEU A 118 -9.73 -22.53 -16.28
N ASP A 119 -9.01 -22.53 -17.40
CA ASP A 119 -7.94 -23.50 -17.65
C ASP A 119 -6.72 -23.14 -16.80
N TRP A 120 -6.61 -23.78 -15.64
CA TRP A 120 -5.53 -23.55 -14.68
C TRP A 120 -4.16 -24.00 -15.18
N ALA A 121 -4.09 -24.99 -16.07
CA ALA A 121 -2.82 -25.40 -16.66
C ALA A 121 -2.30 -24.33 -17.62
N HIS A 122 -3.21 -23.69 -18.37
CA HIS A 122 -2.87 -22.55 -19.22
C HIS A 122 -2.51 -21.30 -18.40
N ILE A 123 -3.27 -20.99 -17.35
CA ILE A 123 -2.97 -19.88 -16.43
C ILE A 123 -1.57 -20.01 -15.84
N GLU A 124 -1.16 -21.20 -15.43
CA GLU A 124 0.18 -21.43 -14.87
C GLU A 124 1.28 -21.17 -15.91
N LYS A 125 1.08 -21.54 -17.18
CA LYS A 125 2.03 -21.18 -18.25
C LYS A 125 2.15 -19.66 -18.42
N CYS A 126 1.02 -18.95 -18.41
CA CYS A 126 0.99 -17.49 -18.48
C CYS A 126 1.73 -16.85 -17.31
N ARG A 127 1.50 -17.37 -16.10
CA ARG A 127 2.20 -16.95 -14.88
C ARG A 127 3.71 -17.13 -14.99
N GLN A 128 4.18 -18.30 -15.45
CA GLN A 128 5.60 -18.57 -15.65
C GLN A 128 6.24 -17.59 -16.65
N VAL A 129 5.55 -17.27 -17.75
CA VAL A 129 6.00 -16.24 -18.71
C VAL A 129 6.10 -14.87 -18.04
N GLY A 130 5.07 -14.45 -17.30
CA GLY A 130 5.06 -13.15 -16.60
C GLY A 130 6.16 -13.03 -15.55
N VAL A 131 6.37 -14.08 -14.74
CA VAL A 131 7.43 -14.13 -13.73
C VAL A 131 8.82 -14.07 -14.39
N ALA A 132 9.06 -14.87 -15.42
CA ALA A 132 10.33 -14.87 -16.14
C ALA A 132 10.62 -13.50 -16.79
N ARG A 133 9.59 -12.88 -17.38
CA ARG A 133 9.68 -11.50 -17.92
C ARG A 133 10.07 -10.51 -16.83
N PHE A 134 9.39 -10.52 -15.68
CA PHE A 134 9.67 -9.59 -14.59
C PHE A 134 11.10 -9.78 -14.05
N GLN A 135 11.53 -11.03 -13.82
CA GLN A 135 12.89 -11.33 -13.37
C GLN A 135 13.96 -10.86 -14.35
N ALA A 136 13.75 -11.07 -15.66
CA ALA A 136 14.66 -10.59 -16.69
C ALA A 136 14.77 -9.05 -16.68
N SER A 137 13.64 -8.35 -16.57
CA SER A 137 13.63 -6.89 -16.48
C SER A 137 14.30 -6.40 -15.19
N VAL A 138 14.09 -7.07 -14.04
CA VAL A 138 14.78 -6.75 -12.78
C VAL A 138 16.29 -6.91 -12.95
N ALA A 139 16.76 -8.01 -13.56
CA ALA A 139 18.18 -8.21 -13.82
C ALA A 139 18.78 -7.09 -14.68
N GLN A 140 18.08 -6.68 -15.74
CA GLN A 140 18.49 -5.56 -16.59
C GLN A 140 18.53 -4.23 -15.82
N ALA A 141 17.52 -3.96 -15.00
CA ALA A 141 17.46 -2.74 -14.20
C ALA A 141 18.57 -2.70 -13.13
N MET A 142 18.83 -3.82 -12.45
CA MET A 142 19.89 -3.93 -11.45
C MET A 142 21.29 -3.81 -12.06
N ALA A 143 21.50 -4.33 -13.28
CA ALA A 143 22.75 -4.15 -14.00
C ALA A 143 23.02 -2.68 -14.35
N GLN A 144 21.98 -1.93 -14.75
CA GLN A 144 22.11 -0.49 -14.96
C GLN A 144 22.34 0.27 -13.65
N LEU A 145 21.61 -0.10 -12.59
CA LEU A 145 21.72 0.52 -11.28
C LEU A 145 23.12 0.33 -10.67
N ASP A 146 23.72 -0.85 -10.83
CA ASP A 146 25.04 -1.17 -10.30
C ASP A 146 26.11 -0.16 -10.74
N GLY A 147 26.07 0.25 -12.01
CA GLY A 147 26.96 1.28 -12.56
C GLY A 147 26.67 2.71 -12.10
N MET A 148 25.60 2.95 -11.34
CA MET A 148 25.24 4.26 -10.80
C MET A 148 25.61 4.43 -9.33
N ILE A 149 26.08 3.37 -8.65
CA ILE A 149 26.34 3.38 -7.21
C ILE A 149 27.80 3.07 -6.93
N GLU A 150 28.52 4.07 -6.42
CA GLU A 150 29.91 3.94 -5.98
C GLU A 150 30.05 2.95 -4.81
N ASP A 151 31.23 2.37 -4.66
CA ASP A 151 31.57 1.54 -3.50
C ASP A 151 31.48 2.34 -2.19
N GLY A 152 31.09 1.66 -1.10
CA GLY A 152 30.97 2.25 0.23
C GLY A 152 29.77 3.17 0.44
N ARG A 153 28.89 3.32 -0.56
CA ARG A 153 27.62 4.05 -0.45
C ARG A 153 26.55 3.20 0.21
N ASN A 154 25.68 3.85 0.97
CA ASN A 154 24.46 3.21 1.46
C ASN A 154 23.39 3.22 0.37
N VAL A 155 22.55 2.19 0.34
CA VAL A 155 21.43 2.10 -0.60
C VAL A 155 20.15 1.78 0.15
N PHE A 156 19.11 2.55 -0.16
CA PHE A 156 17.78 2.36 0.35
C PHE A 156 16.84 1.99 -0.80
N PHE A 157 16.47 0.71 -0.88
CA PHE A 157 15.39 0.23 -1.75
C PHE A 157 14.02 0.37 -1.09
N ALA A 158 13.14 1.20 -1.65
CA ALA A 158 11.76 1.36 -1.22
C ALA A 158 10.80 0.69 -2.22
N HIS A 159 10.26 -0.45 -1.83
CA HIS A 159 9.27 -1.19 -2.60
C HIS A 159 7.86 -0.64 -2.39
N THR A 160 7.16 -0.38 -3.49
CA THR A 160 5.81 0.22 -3.46
C THR A 160 4.80 -0.50 -4.34
N MET A 161 5.18 -1.63 -4.95
CA MET A 161 4.29 -2.37 -5.85
C MET A 161 3.17 -3.05 -5.07
N ALA A 162 1.93 -2.75 -5.45
CA ALA A 162 0.74 -3.43 -4.98
C ALA A 162 -0.35 -3.34 -6.05
N GLY A 163 -1.11 -4.40 -6.26
CA GLY A 163 -2.12 -4.44 -7.31
C GLY A 163 -2.34 -5.85 -7.84
N GLY A 164 -2.59 -5.99 -9.14
CA GLY A 164 -2.85 -7.27 -9.80
C GLY A 164 -4.32 -7.52 -10.15
N ILE A 165 -5.17 -6.48 -10.11
CA ILE A 165 -6.55 -6.57 -10.62
C ILE A 165 -6.49 -6.71 -12.15
N PRO A 166 -6.99 -7.80 -12.75
CA PRO A 166 -7.05 -7.94 -14.20
C PRO A 166 -7.98 -6.91 -14.83
N LYS A 167 -7.65 -6.45 -16.04
CA LYS A 167 -8.48 -5.50 -16.80
C LYS A 167 -9.70 -6.19 -17.44
N ALA A 168 -10.60 -6.73 -16.61
CA ALA A 168 -11.82 -7.39 -17.05
C ALA A 168 -13.05 -6.52 -16.77
N LYS A 169 -13.89 -6.28 -17.79
CA LYS A 169 -15.10 -5.45 -17.66
C LYS A 169 -16.06 -5.97 -16.58
N VAL A 170 -16.23 -7.30 -16.50
CA VAL A 170 -17.12 -7.94 -15.52
C VAL A 170 -16.67 -7.65 -14.08
N PHE A 171 -15.35 -7.54 -13.84
CA PHE A 171 -14.80 -7.37 -12.51
C PHE A 171 -15.19 -6.02 -11.90
N LEU A 172 -15.21 -4.92 -12.67
CA LEU A 172 -15.57 -3.60 -12.13
C LEU A 172 -17.00 -3.58 -11.54
N ALA A 173 -17.94 -4.25 -12.21
CA ALA A 173 -19.31 -4.36 -11.72
C ALA A 173 -19.41 -5.28 -10.49
N ILE A 174 -18.63 -6.37 -10.44
CA ILE A 174 -18.53 -7.24 -9.25
C ILE A 174 -17.92 -6.47 -8.07
N ALA A 175 -16.80 -5.79 -8.28
CA ALA A 175 -16.09 -5.01 -7.26
C ALA A 175 -16.99 -3.91 -6.68
N ASN A 176 -17.77 -3.20 -7.50
CA ASN A 176 -18.73 -2.22 -6.99
C ASN A 176 -19.78 -2.84 -6.06
N ARG A 177 -20.22 -4.08 -6.31
CA ARG A 177 -21.15 -4.77 -5.41
C ARG A 177 -20.48 -5.27 -4.13
N VAL A 178 -19.25 -5.77 -4.23
CA VAL A 178 -18.48 -6.26 -3.07
C VAL A 178 -18.12 -5.12 -2.12
N TYR A 179 -17.61 -4.00 -2.65
CA TYR A 179 -17.07 -2.90 -1.84
C TYR A 179 -18.08 -1.81 -1.51
N LYS A 180 -19.19 -1.69 -2.26
CA LYS A 180 -20.16 -0.59 -2.12
C LYS A 180 -21.63 -1.06 -2.09
N GLY A 181 -21.87 -2.35 -2.23
CA GLY A 181 -23.24 -2.89 -2.28
C GLY A 181 -23.85 -3.01 -0.88
N ARG A 182 -25.08 -2.52 -0.74
CA ARG A 182 -25.97 -2.71 0.42
C ARG A 182 -27.28 -3.36 0.00
N GLY A 183 -28.01 -3.94 0.95
CA GLY A 183 -29.30 -4.61 0.69
C GLY A 183 -29.21 -5.60 -0.48
N GLU A 184 -30.14 -5.52 -1.44
CA GLU A 184 -30.15 -6.41 -2.63
C GLU A 184 -28.90 -6.30 -3.51
N ARG A 185 -28.14 -5.20 -3.42
CA ARG A 185 -26.91 -5.00 -4.18
C ARG A 185 -25.69 -5.61 -3.51
N PHE A 186 -25.78 -5.97 -2.22
CA PHE A 186 -24.70 -6.62 -1.49
C PHE A 186 -24.18 -7.86 -2.24
N LEU A 187 -22.88 -8.08 -2.16
CA LEU A 187 -22.22 -9.27 -2.64
C LEU A 187 -21.10 -9.64 -1.68
N SER A 188 -21.15 -10.86 -1.15
CA SER A 188 -20.10 -11.37 -0.26
C SER A 188 -18.78 -11.49 -1.01
N THR A 189 -17.70 -11.16 -0.31
CA THR A 189 -16.33 -11.35 -0.79
C THR A 189 -16.03 -12.82 -0.98
N GLU A 190 -16.64 -13.73 -0.21
CA GLU A 190 -16.48 -15.18 -0.41
C GLU A 190 -17.03 -15.62 -1.76
N ALA A 191 -18.13 -15.03 -2.22
CA ALA A 191 -18.66 -15.34 -3.55
C ALA A 191 -17.64 -14.99 -4.64
N LEU A 192 -16.88 -13.90 -4.45
CA LEU A 192 -15.75 -13.57 -5.32
C LEU A 192 -14.61 -14.59 -5.17
N LEU A 193 -14.09 -14.77 -3.96
CA LEU A 193 -12.87 -15.55 -3.70
C LEU A 193 -13.04 -17.06 -3.97
N ASN A 194 -14.25 -17.59 -3.88
CA ASN A 194 -14.55 -18.99 -4.21
C ASN A 194 -14.64 -19.25 -5.73
N SER A 195 -14.88 -18.21 -6.54
CA SER A 195 -14.89 -18.31 -8.00
C SER A 195 -13.48 -18.45 -8.58
N ASP A 196 -13.36 -18.98 -9.80
CA ASP A 196 -12.06 -19.07 -10.48
C ASP A 196 -11.51 -17.69 -10.88
N LEU A 197 -12.40 -16.70 -11.13
CA LEU A 197 -12.03 -15.29 -11.26
C LEU A 197 -11.32 -14.78 -10.01
N GLY A 198 -11.91 -15.01 -8.82
CA GLY A 198 -11.32 -14.59 -7.54
C GLY A 198 -9.98 -15.25 -7.28
N LYS A 199 -9.85 -16.55 -7.54
CA LYS A 199 -8.58 -17.28 -7.39
C LYS A 199 -7.48 -16.74 -8.31
N LEU A 200 -7.82 -16.40 -9.57
CA LEU A 200 -6.86 -15.79 -10.49
C LEU A 200 -6.40 -14.42 -9.98
N ILE A 201 -7.33 -13.61 -9.46
CA ILE A 201 -7.01 -12.31 -8.85
C ILE A 201 -6.06 -12.50 -7.66
N LEU A 202 -6.33 -13.45 -6.76
CA LEU A 202 -5.47 -13.73 -5.62
C LEU A 202 -4.05 -14.17 -6.04
N GLN A 203 -3.92 -15.02 -7.07
CA GLN A 203 -2.61 -15.37 -7.61
C GLN A 203 -1.87 -14.15 -8.16
N ASN A 204 -2.57 -13.25 -8.87
CA ASN A 204 -1.94 -12.05 -9.41
C ASN A 204 -1.62 -11.01 -8.32
N PHE A 205 -2.38 -10.98 -7.21
CA PHE A 205 -2.06 -10.20 -6.02
C PHE A 205 -0.76 -10.70 -5.37
N ASP A 206 -0.59 -12.02 -5.21
CA ASP A 206 0.66 -12.59 -4.71
C ASP A 206 1.84 -12.19 -5.60
N GLU A 207 1.69 -12.25 -6.93
CA GLU A 207 2.75 -11.85 -7.83
C GLU A 207 3.11 -10.37 -7.72
N VAL A 208 2.11 -9.48 -7.74
CA VAL A 208 2.35 -8.02 -7.77
C VAL A 208 2.73 -7.46 -6.41
N THR A 209 1.99 -7.83 -5.36
CA THR A 209 2.07 -7.21 -4.04
C THR A 209 3.14 -7.84 -3.15
N ALA A 210 3.46 -9.12 -3.34
CA ALA A 210 4.40 -9.85 -2.48
C ALA A 210 5.67 -10.29 -3.20
N ASN A 211 5.55 -11.08 -4.27
CA ASN A 211 6.70 -11.71 -4.92
C ASN A 211 7.65 -10.70 -5.58
N THR A 212 7.14 -9.55 -6.02
CA THR A 212 7.99 -8.44 -6.49
C THR A 212 9.01 -7.98 -5.43
N PHE A 213 8.69 -8.06 -4.14
CA PHE A 213 9.63 -7.73 -3.07
C PHE A 213 10.75 -8.78 -2.95
N GLN A 214 10.39 -10.05 -3.10
CA GLN A 214 11.37 -11.14 -3.17
C GLN A 214 12.29 -10.97 -4.40
N HIS A 215 11.73 -10.69 -5.57
CA HIS A 215 12.49 -10.46 -6.79
C HIS A 215 13.41 -9.23 -6.69
N LEU A 216 13.00 -8.18 -5.99
CA LEU A 216 13.87 -7.05 -5.66
C LEU A 216 15.05 -7.49 -4.79
N ILE A 217 14.80 -8.22 -3.71
CA ILE A 217 15.84 -8.69 -2.78
C ILE A 217 16.84 -9.62 -3.48
N ASP A 218 16.33 -10.56 -4.28
CA ASP A 218 17.15 -11.53 -5.01
C ASP A 218 17.91 -10.87 -6.17
N GLY A 219 17.21 -10.07 -6.98
CA GLY A 219 17.78 -9.39 -8.15
C GLY A 219 18.86 -8.37 -7.79
N SER A 220 18.78 -7.77 -6.59
CA SER A 220 19.79 -6.84 -6.08
C SER A 220 20.89 -7.51 -5.25
N ALA A 221 20.91 -8.85 -5.13
CA ALA A 221 21.84 -9.54 -4.22
C ALA A 221 23.32 -9.33 -4.55
N GLN A 222 23.69 -9.24 -5.84
CA GLN A 222 25.07 -8.96 -6.23
C GLN A 222 25.49 -7.54 -5.84
N LEU A 223 24.66 -6.55 -6.16
CA LEU A 223 24.85 -5.15 -5.78
C LEU A 223 24.97 -5.00 -4.26
N ARG A 224 24.05 -5.62 -3.51
CA ARG A 224 24.08 -5.64 -2.05
C ARG A 224 25.41 -6.14 -1.51
N ARG A 225 25.87 -7.33 -1.96
CA ARG A 225 27.14 -7.91 -1.52
C ARG A 225 28.33 -6.99 -1.83
N ARG A 226 28.36 -6.37 -3.01
CA ARG A 226 29.43 -5.44 -3.40
C ARG A 226 29.51 -4.28 -2.41
N LEU A 227 28.37 -3.63 -2.17
CA LEU A 227 28.30 -2.44 -1.30
C LEU A 227 28.63 -2.78 0.14
N GLU A 228 28.09 -3.87 0.69
CA GLU A 228 28.37 -4.31 2.06
C GLU A 228 29.86 -4.67 2.25
N THR A 229 30.48 -5.32 1.26
CA THR A 229 31.93 -5.62 1.29
C THR A 229 32.78 -4.34 1.30
N ALA A 230 32.30 -3.28 0.64
CA ALA A 230 32.94 -1.98 0.63
C ALA A 230 32.57 -1.08 1.84
N GLY A 231 31.87 -1.61 2.84
CA GLY A 231 31.50 -0.89 4.07
C GLY A 231 30.20 -0.07 3.97
N GLY A 232 29.48 -0.15 2.84
CA GLY A 232 28.14 0.42 2.70
C GLY A 232 27.08 -0.40 3.43
N GLN A 233 25.89 0.17 3.58
CA GLN A 233 24.73 -0.46 4.21
C GLN A 233 23.56 -0.48 3.23
N VAL A 234 22.90 -1.64 3.09
CA VAL A 234 21.71 -1.77 2.24
C VAL A 234 20.47 -1.99 3.09
N ARG A 235 19.38 -1.31 2.73
CA ARG A 235 18.07 -1.41 3.38
C ARG A 235 16.99 -1.64 2.35
N TYR A 236 16.03 -2.49 2.70
CA TYR A 236 14.82 -2.72 1.92
C TYR A 236 13.62 -2.39 2.79
N THR A 237 12.68 -1.61 2.26
CA THR A 237 11.38 -1.43 2.89
C THR A 237 10.26 -1.73 1.93
N ALA A 238 9.12 -2.14 2.47
CA ALA A 238 7.89 -2.27 1.71
C ALA A 238 6.71 -1.73 2.53
N TYR A 239 5.69 -1.22 1.83
CA TYR A 239 4.44 -0.77 2.45
C TYR A 239 3.50 -1.96 2.64
N GLY A 240 3.24 -2.29 3.90
CA GLY A 240 2.25 -3.26 4.33
C GLY A 240 0.91 -2.62 4.70
N TYR A 241 -0.11 -3.45 4.86
CA TYR A 241 -1.35 -3.12 5.56
C TYR A 241 -1.86 -4.42 6.18
N HIS A 242 -2.05 -4.40 7.49
CA HIS A 242 -2.47 -5.57 8.27
C HIS A 242 -3.27 -5.09 9.49
N GLY A 243 -4.21 -4.18 9.23
CA GLY A 243 -4.91 -3.40 10.23
C GLY A 243 -4.01 -2.44 11.00
N THR A 244 -4.64 -1.59 11.81
CA THR A 244 -4.00 -0.47 12.50
C THR A 244 -4.60 -0.33 13.89
N GLU A 245 -3.77 -0.03 14.89
CA GLU A 245 -4.28 0.42 16.17
C GLU A 245 -4.70 1.90 16.11
N ILE A 246 -5.94 2.16 16.51
CA ILE A 246 -6.52 3.50 16.62
C ILE A 246 -7.08 3.69 18.02
N LEU A 247 -7.35 4.94 18.40
CA LEU A 247 -7.89 5.24 19.72
C LEU A 247 -9.38 4.88 19.82
N ILE A 248 -9.71 3.90 20.66
CA ILE A 248 -11.07 3.41 20.93
C ILE A 248 -11.21 3.22 22.45
N ASP A 249 -12.26 3.81 23.04
CA ASP A 249 -12.50 3.80 24.50
C ASP A 249 -11.30 4.27 25.33
N GLY A 250 -10.55 5.24 24.79
CA GLY A 250 -9.37 5.75 25.46
C GLY A 250 -8.21 4.76 25.49
N GLU A 251 -8.13 3.78 24.60
CA GLU A 251 -6.94 2.94 24.39
C GLU A 251 -6.65 2.72 22.90
N TYR A 252 -5.38 2.50 22.55
CA TYR A 252 -5.04 2.11 21.18
C TYR A 252 -5.36 0.64 20.97
N GLN A 253 -6.38 0.37 20.15
CA GLN A 253 -6.87 -0.98 19.88
C GLN A 253 -6.75 -1.29 18.39
N TRP A 254 -6.27 -2.49 18.07
CA TRP A 254 -6.18 -2.97 16.69
C TRP A 254 -7.56 -3.12 16.07
N GLN A 255 -7.70 -2.65 14.83
CA GLN A 255 -8.86 -2.82 13.98
C GLN A 255 -8.42 -2.92 12.50
N THR A 256 -9.37 -3.11 11.59
CA THR A 256 -9.10 -3.11 10.14
C THR A 256 -10.34 -2.71 9.33
N TYR A 257 -10.12 -2.11 8.16
CA TYR A 257 -11.06 -2.17 7.05
C TYR A 257 -11.36 -3.63 6.65
N THR A 258 -12.63 -3.94 6.35
CA THR A 258 -13.06 -5.27 5.92
C THR A 258 -14.05 -5.22 4.75
N ASN A 259 -13.90 -6.03 3.70
CA ASN A 259 -12.81 -6.99 3.45
C ASN A 259 -11.63 -6.36 2.71
N TYR A 260 -10.42 -6.61 3.21
CA TYR A 260 -9.18 -6.27 2.51
C TYR A 260 -8.67 -7.46 1.68
N THR A 261 -9.08 -7.54 0.41
CA THR A 261 -8.81 -8.70 -0.47
C THR A 261 -7.32 -8.94 -0.75
N GLN A 262 -6.50 -7.89 -0.65
CA GLN A 262 -5.04 -7.96 -0.74
C GLN A 262 -4.37 -8.57 0.51
N GLY A 263 -5.13 -8.88 1.57
CA GLY A 263 -4.57 -9.24 2.87
C GLY A 263 -3.70 -10.49 2.85
N TYR A 264 -4.08 -11.51 2.06
CA TYR A 264 -3.27 -12.70 1.87
C TYR A 264 -1.90 -12.38 1.26
N ALA A 265 -1.86 -11.53 0.24
CA ALA A 265 -0.61 -11.09 -0.38
C ALA A 265 0.21 -10.21 0.57
N LYS A 266 -0.41 -9.40 1.44
CA LYS A 266 0.32 -8.64 2.47
C LYS A 266 0.95 -9.53 3.54
N MET A 267 0.27 -10.58 4.01
CA MET A 267 0.90 -11.58 4.89
C MET A 267 2.04 -12.35 4.19
N ARG A 268 1.91 -12.59 2.88
CA ARG A 268 2.99 -13.15 2.08
C ARG A 268 4.19 -12.20 1.97
N LEU A 269 3.94 -10.90 1.77
CA LEU A 269 4.96 -9.85 1.76
C LEU A 269 5.73 -9.81 3.10
N GLU A 270 5.02 -9.90 4.22
CA GLU A 270 5.62 -10.02 5.56
C GLU A 270 6.49 -11.27 5.69
N SER A 271 6.02 -12.40 5.15
CA SER A 271 6.77 -13.66 5.17
C SER A 271 8.08 -13.58 4.37
N VAL A 272 8.05 -12.89 3.22
CA VAL A 272 9.27 -12.58 2.43
C VAL A 272 10.27 -11.77 3.25
N ALA A 273 9.82 -10.73 3.96
CA ALA A 273 10.68 -9.91 4.79
C ALA A 273 11.29 -10.71 5.95
N ARG A 274 10.51 -11.56 6.63
CA ARG A 274 11.01 -12.45 7.69
C ARG A 274 12.07 -13.41 7.16
N ALA A 275 11.81 -14.07 6.03
CA ALA A 275 12.76 -15.00 5.43
C ALA A 275 14.07 -14.32 4.99
N ALA A 276 14.00 -13.08 4.51
CA ALA A 276 15.18 -12.28 4.17
C ALA A 276 15.98 -11.89 5.44
N TRP A 277 15.29 -11.56 6.54
CA TRP A 277 15.92 -11.22 7.81
C TRP A 277 16.68 -12.38 8.45
N GLU A 278 16.14 -13.60 8.35
CA GLU A 278 16.82 -14.83 8.77
C GLU A 278 18.14 -15.06 8.03
N GLN A 279 18.26 -14.51 6.82
CA GLN A 279 19.49 -14.54 6.01
C GLN A 279 20.39 -13.31 6.22
N GLY A 280 20.08 -12.46 7.21
CA GLY A 280 20.84 -11.25 7.52
C GLY A 280 20.51 -10.04 6.64
N VAL A 281 19.55 -10.14 5.72
CA VAL A 281 19.14 -9.02 4.86
C VAL A 281 18.18 -8.10 5.62
N LYS A 282 18.50 -6.80 5.68
CA LYS A 282 17.70 -5.78 6.38
C LYS A 282 16.48 -5.36 5.55
N ALA A 283 15.45 -6.21 5.53
CA ALA A 283 14.19 -6.02 4.82
C ALA A 283 13.01 -5.85 5.79
N THR A 284 12.35 -4.70 5.78
CA THR A 284 11.26 -4.37 6.71
C THR A 284 9.96 -4.06 5.98
N VAL A 285 8.88 -4.74 6.34
CA VAL A 285 7.52 -4.34 5.97
C VAL A 285 6.98 -3.41 7.03
N PHE A 286 6.56 -2.22 6.63
CA PHE A 286 5.89 -1.27 7.52
C PHE A 286 4.40 -1.35 7.25
N ASN A 287 3.65 -1.93 8.18
CA ASN A 287 2.19 -1.92 8.16
C ASN A 287 1.71 -0.52 8.56
N CYS A 288 1.27 0.25 7.55
CA CYS A 288 0.88 1.64 7.71
C CYS A 288 -0.64 1.80 7.88
N PRO A 289 -1.11 2.94 8.42
CA PRO A 289 -2.53 3.20 8.62
C PRO A 289 -3.36 3.19 7.33
N GLU A 290 -4.67 3.11 7.51
CA GLU A 290 -5.64 3.39 6.47
C GLU A 290 -5.54 4.85 6.02
N ILE A 291 -5.41 5.07 4.72
CA ILE A 291 -5.49 6.41 4.09
C ILE A 291 -6.25 6.34 2.78
N ARG A 292 -6.71 7.49 2.30
CA ARG A 292 -7.28 7.64 0.97
C ARG A 292 -6.19 7.97 -0.05
N THR A 293 -6.02 7.09 -1.01
CA THR A 293 -5.12 7.21 -2.17
C THR A 293 -5.87 6.77 -3.41
N ASN A 294 -5.27 6.99 -4.59
CA ASN A 294 -5.81 6.46 -5.85
C ASN A 294 -6.08 4.94 -5.79
N SER A 295 -5.31 4.18 -4.99
CA SER A 295 -5.46 2.73 -4.86
C SER A 295 -6.53 2.30 -3.87
N SER A 296 -6.95 3.17 -2.95
CA SER A 296 -7.92 2.87 -1.90
C SER A 296 -9.29 3.53 -2.07
N ASP A 297 -9.46 4.43 -3.04
CA ASP A 297 -10.73 5.14 -3.30
C ASP A 297 -11.94 4.25 -3.66
N ILE A 298 -11.71 3.00 -4.08
CA ILE A 298 -12.81 2.04 -4.30
C ILE A 298 -13.37 1.46 -3.00
N PHE A 299 -12.60 1.49 -1.91
CA PHE A 299 -12.90 0.90 -0.61
C PHE A 299 -13.65 1.89 0.28
N VAL A 300 -14.95 2.08 0.02
CA VAL A 300 -15.78 2.95 0.86
C VAL A 300 -15.75 2.46 2.31
N GLY A 301 -15.44 3.36 3.24
CA GLY A 301 -15.32 3.07 4.67
C GLY A 301 -13.88 2.83 5.15
N VAL A 302 -12.91 2.66 4.25
CA VAL A 302 -11.49 2.54 4.62
C VAL A 302 -10.98 3.77 5.35
N GLU A 303 -11.58 4.93 5.11
CA GLU A 303 -11.19 6.22 5.67
C GLU A 303 -11.70 6.47 7.09
N LEU A 304 -12.63 5.64 7.59
CA LEU A 304 -13.28 5.88 8.88
C LEU A 304 -12.28 5.79 10.06
N PRO A 305 -11.39 4.79 10.14
CA PRO A 305 -10.39 4.70 11.22
C PRO A 305 -9.50 5.94 11.30
N LEU A 306 -9.16 6.52 10.14
CA LEU A 306 -8.24 7.66 10.02
C LEU A 306 -8.70 8.88 10.82
N ILE A 307 -10.02 9.11 10.93
CA ILE A 307 -10.59 10.23 11.70
C ILE A 307 -10.15 10.16 13.18
N GLY A 308 -9.94 8.96 13.71
CA GLY A 308 -9.43 8.75 15.08
C GLY A 308 -8.04 9.34 15.32
N LEU A 309 -7.27 9.65 14.27
CA LEU A 309 -5.96 10.31 14.38
C LEU A 309 -6.07 11.67 15.07
N LEU A 310 -7.17 12.40 14.90
CA LEU A 310 -7.40 13.69 15.57
C LEU A 310 -7.27 13.58 17.10
N ARG A 311 -7.82 12.50 17.68
CA ARG A 311 -7.71 12.25 19.12
C ARG A 311 -6.32 11.78 19.52
N ALA A 312 -5.64 11.01 18.68
CA ALA A 312 -4.25 10.61 18.92
C ALA A 312 -3.31 11.83 18.93
N LEU A 313 -3.49 12.80 18.02
CA LEU A 313 -2.76 14.07 18.03
C LEU A 313 -2.90 14.82 19.36
N LYS A 314 -4.07 14.78 19.99
CA LYS A 314 -4.28 15.36 21.32
C LYS A 314 -3.65 14.54 22.44
N ARG A 315 -3.77 13.21 22.36
CA ARG A 315 -3.28 12.28 23.39
C ARG A 315 -1.75 12.27 23.49
N GLU A 316 -1.06 12.31 22.38
CA GLU A 316 0.41 12.18 22.32
C GLU A 316 1.11 13.53 22.44
N ASP A 317 0.90 14.23 23.56
CA ASP A 317 1.50 15.53 23.87
C ASP A 317 1.17 16.64 22.84
N GLY A 318 -0.08 16.69 22.37
CA GLY A 318 -0.54 17.66 21.39
C GLY A 318 -0.55 19.10 21.91
N GLY A 319 0.14 19.99 21.20
CA GLY A 319 0.16 21.45 21.44
C GLY A 319 -0.68 22.26 20.45
N ALA A 320 -0.29 23.53 20.25
CA ALA A 320 -1.00 24.48 19.39
C ALA A 320 -1.17 23.96 17.95
N TRP A 321 -0.16 23.29 17.39
CA TRP A 321 -0.27 22.71 16.04
C TRP A 321 -1.36 21.63 15.95
N ALA A 322 -1.54 20.82 17.00
CA ALA A 322 -2.63 19.83 17.05
C ALA A 322 -4.00 20.50 17.19
N ASP A 323 -4.11 21.62 17.91
CA ASP A 323 -5.32 22.48 17.90
C ASP A 323 -5.63 23.00 16.50
N GLU A 324 -4.61 23.46 15.76
CA GLU A 324 -4.78 23.92 14.38
C GLU A 324 -5.27 22.81 13.44
N GLN A 325 -4.80 21.57 13.62
CA GLN A 325 -5.30 20.44 12.83
C GLN A 325 -6.77 20.15 13.12
N TRP A 326 -7.18 20.25 14.39
CA TRP A 326 -8.58 20.11 14.82
C TRP A 326 -9.45 21.19 14.17
N GLN A 327 -9.03 22.45 14.27
CA GLN A 327 -9.77 23.58 13.68
C GLN A 327 -9.86 23.45 12.16
N ALA A 328 -8.76 23.12 11.49
CA ALA A 328 -8.76 22.95 10.04
C ALA A 328 -9.66 21.79 9.58
N CYS A 329 -9.88 20.76 10.40
CA CYS A 329 -10.88 19.72 10.11
C CYS A 329 -12.31 20.22 10.36
N ALA A 330 -12.53 21.00 11.42
CA ALA A 330 -13.83 21.58 11.71
C ALA A 330 -14.29 22.56 10.61
N ASP A 331 -13.38 23.35 10.04
CA ASP A 331 -13.67 24.33 8.98
C ASP A 331 -14.20 23.68 7.68
N LEU A 332 -13.96 22.38 7.48
CA LEU A 332 -14.46 21.61 6.33
C LEU A 332 -15.94 21.20 6.47
N LEU A 333 -16.51 21.29 7.67
CA LEU A 333 -17.88 20.86 7.97
C LEU A 333 -18.88 21.97 7.71
N GLN A 334 -20.06 21.61 7.21
CA GLN A 334 -21.14 22.57 6.94
C GLN A 334 -21.74 23.14 8.23
N ASP A 335 -22.40 24.29 8.13
CA ASP A 335 -23.02 24.93 9.29
C ASP A 335 -24.02 23.98 9.98
N GLY A 336 -23.97 23.93 11.32
CA GLY A 336 -24.81 23.04 12.12
C GLY A 336 -24.22 21.66 12.40
N HIS A 337 -23.02 21.35 11.91
CA HIS A 337 -22.25 20.17 12.32
C HIS A 337 -20.94 20.56 13.02
N ALA A 338 -20.66 19.91 14.13
CA ALA A 338 -19.40 20.02 14.85
C ALA A 338 -18.50 18.81 14.57
N LEU A 339 -17.19 18.95 14.81
CA LEU A 339 -16.24 17.85 14.65
C LEU A 339 -16.51 16.72 15.67
N GLU A 340 -17.04 17.08 16.84
CA GLU A 340 -17.51 16.16 17.87
C GLU A 340 -18.65 15.27 17.38
N ASP A 341 -19.52 15.76 16.48
CA ASP A 341 -20.59 14.94 15.88
C ASP A 341 -19.99 13.85 14.98
N VAL A 342 -18.94 14.19 14.22
CA VAL A 342 -18.22 13.24 13.36
C VAL A 342 -17.57 12.16 14.21
N LEU A 343 -16.88 12.57 15.28
CA LEU A 343 -16.21 11.65 16.20
C LEU A 343 -17.20 10.76 16.96
N SER A 344 -18.37 11.28 17.34
CA SER A 344 -19.45 10.49 17.95
C SER A 344 -19.99 9.41 17.00
N LYS A 345 -20.11 9.71 15.70
CA LYS A 345 -20.46 8.68 14.70
C LYS A 345 -19.40 7.60 14.58
N LEU A 346 -18.12 7.96 14.64
CA LEU A 346 -17.02 7.00 14.65
C LEU A 346 -17.07 6.10 15.90
N ASP A 347 -17.37 6.68 17.07
CA ASP A 347 -17.53 5.91 18.31
C ASP A 347 -18.69 4.92 18.21
N GLN A 348 -19.86 5.38 17.77
CA GLN A 348 -21.02 4.51 17.55
C GLN A 348 -20.72 3.34 16.61
N LEU A 349 -19.97 3.60 15.53
CA LEU A 349 -19.52 2.56 14.61
C LEU A 349 -18.61 1.56 15.34
N ASN A 350 -17.59 2.04 16.04
CA ASN A 350 -16.63 1.22 16.77
C ASN A 350 -17.25 0.43 17.93
N ASP A 351 -18.30 0.96 18.56
CA ASP A 351 -19.03 0.32 19.64
C ASP A 351 -20.06 -0.70 19.18
N SER A 352 -20.41 -0.69 17.89
CA SER A 352 -21.36 -1.66 17.35
C SER A 352 -20.83 -3.08 17.51
N GLU A 353 -21.74 -4.00 17.86
CA GLU A 353 -21.43 -5.43 17.97
C GLU A 353 -20.84 -5.98 16.66
N VAL A 354 -21.35 -5.48 15.53
CA VAL A 354 -20.87 -5.80 14.19
C VAL A 354 -19.37 -5.47 14.06
N MET A 355 -18.96 -4.23 14.30
CA MET A 355 -17.55 -3.82 14.13
C MET A 355 -16.62 -4.48 15.15
N ARG A 356 -17.09 -4.70 16.39
CA ARG A 356 -16.31 -5.45 17.40
C ARG A 356 -16.01 -6.87 16.92
N GLY A 357 -16.95 -7.52 16.24
CA GLY A 357 -16.75 -8.85 15.63
C GLY A 357 -15.63 -8.90 14.58
N PHE A 358 -15.33 -7.79 13.92
CA PHE A 358 -14.25 -7.70 12.91
C PHE A 358 -12.88 -7.35 13.49
N ARG A 359 -12.76 -7.11 14.80
CA ARG A 359 -11.45 -6.95 15.48
C ARG A 359 -10.81 -8.30 15.83
N ASN A 360 -10.86 -9.25 14.90
CA ASN A 360 -10.25 -10.56 15.04
C ASN A 360 -8.97 -10.67 14.20
N PHE A 361 -7.83 -10.41 14.82
CA PHE A 361 -6.52 -10.44 14.16
C PHE A 361 -6.19 -11.80 13.52
N GLN A 362 -6.55 -12.90 14.19
CA GLN A 362 -6.22 -14.25 13.70
C GLN A 362 -7.02 -14.65 12.46
N ALA A 363 -8.23 -14.10 12.32
CA ALA A 363 -9.13 -14.38 11.19
C ALA A 363 -8.92 -13.40 10.02
N TRP A 364 -7.94 -12.50 10.11
CA TRP A 364 -7.72 -11.48 9.09
C TRP A 364 -7.10 -12.08 7.81
N PRO A 365 -7.55 -11.67 6.60
CA PRO A 365 -8.69 -10.80 6.33
C PRO A 365 -10.03 -11.57 6.36
N MET A 366 -11.00 -11.08 7.14
CA MET A 366 -12.34 -11.70 7.27
C MET A 366 -13.24 -11.37 6.07
N PRO A 367 -14.16 -12.26 5.65
CA PRO A 367 -15.16 -11.91 4.64
C PRO A 367 -16.08 -10.77 5.13
N ASN A 368 -16.60 -9.95 4.20
CA ASN A 368 -17.62 -8.96 4.54
C ASN A 368 -18.99 -9.62 4.80
N SER A 369 -19.90 -8.90 5.46
CA SER A 369 -21.29 -9.30 5.68
C SER A 369 -22.26 -8.18 5.28
N PRO A 370 -23.56 -8.50 5.07
CA PRO A 370 -24.58 -7.47 4.83
C PRO A 370 -24.63 -6.42 5.94
N GLU A 371 -24.54 -6.85 7.20
CA GLU A 371 -24.58 -5.97 8.37
C GLU A 371 -23.37 -5.04 8.41
N LEU A 372 -22.17 -5.57 8.10
CA LEU A 372 -20.96 -4.75 7.95
C LEU A 372 -21.13 -3.70 6.86
N ALA A 373 -21.64 -4.11 5.69
CA ALA A 373 -21.85 -3.20 4.58
C ALA A 373 -22.81 -2.07 4.95
N ASP A 374 -23.90 -2.38 5.66
CA ASP A 374 -24.87 -1.38 6.09
C ASP A 374 -24.28 -0.38 7.09
N VAL A 375 -23.60 -0.86 8.15
CA VAL A 375 -23.05 0.04 9.18
C VAL A 375 -21.85 0.85 8.67
N MET A 376 -20.93 0.23 7.92
CA MET A 376 -19.71 0.87 7.44
C MET A 376 -20.01 1.88 6.32
N ILE A 377 -20.74 1.47 5.28
CA ILE A 377 -21.09 2.38 4.18
C ILE A 377 -22.06 3.45 4.68
N GLY A 378 -22.99 3.10 5.56
CA GLY A 378 -23.89 4.07 6.20
C GLY A 378 -23.13 5.15 6.98
N ALA A 379 -22.13 4.77 7.78
CA ALA A 379 -21.29 5.72 8.50
C ALA A 379 -20.46 6.60 7.56
N SER A 380 -19.83 6.01 6.53
CA SER A 380 -19.07 6.73 5.51
C SER A 380 -19.92 7.76 4.76
N ASP A 381 -21.10 7.37 4.27
CA ASP A 381 -22.04 8.27 3.61
C ASP A 381 -22.48 9.40 4.56
N ALA A 382 -22.82 9.07 5.81
CA ALA A 382 -23.29 10.04 6.80
C ALA A 382 -22.22 11.07 7.17
N ILE A 383 -20.97 10.65 7.35
CA ILE A 383 -19.85 11.56 7.65
C ILE A 383 -19.52 12.42 6.42
N THR A 384 -19.52 11.82 5.22
CA THR A 384 -19.28 12.57 3.98
C THR A 384 -20.33 13.68 3.80
N ALA A 385 -21.60 13.40 4.09
CA ALA A 385 -22.69 14.37 4.00
C ALA A 385 -22.61 15.54 5.00
N MET A 386 -21.73 15.48 6.01
CA MET A 386 -21.51 16.59 6.96
C MET A 386 -20.52 17.64 6.42
N HIS A 387 -19.85 17.37 5.30
CA HIS A 387 -18.86 18.27 4.72
C HIS A 387 -19.51 19.33 3.80
N ARG A 388 -18.91 20.52 3.74
CA ARG A 388 -19.32 21.61 2.83
C ARG A 388 -19.14 21.23 1.36
N ASP A 389 -18.07 20.49 1.06
CA ASP A 389 -17.72 20.03 -0.28
C ASP A 389 -17.25 18.57 -0.21
N ALA A 390 -17.89 17.70 -0.98
CA ALA A 390 -17.52 16.29 -1.09
C ALA A 390 -16.13 16.06 -1.71
N LYS A 391 -15.48 17.11 -2.23
CA LYS A 391 -14.10 17.08 -2.76
C LYS A 391 -13.04 17.61 -1.80
N ALA A 392 -13.46 18.10 -0.63
CA ALA A 392 -12.58 18.61 0.41
C ALA A 392 -12.96 17.98 1.74
N LEU A 393 -12.43 16.78 1.99
CA LEU A 393 -12.80 15.98 3.16
C LEU A 393 -11.75 16.08 4.27
N ILE A 394 -12.18 15.90 5.52
CA ILE A 394 -11.29 15.73 6.68
C ILE A 394 -10.23 14.66 6.38
N THR A 395 -10.65 13.58 5.73
CA THR A 395 -9.79 12.44 5.40
C THR A 395 -8.73 12.75 4.35
N ASP A 396 -8.90 13.78 3.52
CA ASP A 396 -7.84 14.25 2.60
C ASP A 396 -6.68 14.86 3.41
N ARG A 397 -7.00 15.70 4.40
CA ARG A 397 -6.01 16.33 5.28
C ARG A 397 -5.32 15.29 6.16
N LEU A 398 -6.09 14.42 6.81
CA LEU A 398 -5.50 13.40 7.68
C LEU A 398 -4.63 12.41 6.88
N SER A 399 -5.01 12.10 5.64
CA SER A 399 -4.17 11.24 4.78
C SER A 399 -2.82 11.90 4.49
N SER A 400 -2.78 13.22 4.24
CA SER A 400 -1.49 13.91 4.03
C SER A 400 -0.61 13.89 5.28
N LEU A 401 -1.18 14.02 6.48
CA LEU A 401 -0.44 13.95 7.74
C LEU A 401 0.15 12.55 7.96
N VAL A 402 -0.63 11.50 7.69
CA VAL A 402 -0.15 10.12 7.80
C VAL A 402 0.98 9.84 6.79
N ILE A 403 0.88 10.35 5.56
CA ILE A 403 1.95 10.20 4.55
C ILE A 403 3.24 10.88 5.01
N GLU A 404 3.16 12.10 5.54
CA GLU A 404 4.30 12.84 6.09
C GLU A 404 4.98 12.05 7.21
N ALA A 405 4.20 11.67 8.23
CA ALA A 405 4.71 11.00 9.41
C ALA A 405 5.31 9.63 9.08
N SER A 406 4.63 8.84 8.24
CA SER A 406 5.09 7.52 7.82
C SER A 406 6.40 7.61 7.05
N GLY A 407 6.58 8.65 6.24
CA GLY A 407 7.85 8.92 5.55
C GLY A 407 9.01 9.07 6.52
N ALA A 408 8.88 9.94 7.52
CA ALA A 408 9.89 10.18 8.55
C ALA A 408 10.16 8.95 9.42
N LEU A 409 9.11 8.25 9.85
CA LEU A 409 9.24 7.04 10.67
C LEU A 409 9.95 5.93 9.93
N MET A 410 9.53 5.62 8.69
CA MET A 410 10.17 4.58 7.89
C MET A 410 11.62 4.93 7.55
N PHE A 411 11.89 6.19 7.23
CA PHE A 411 13.25 6.63 6.91
C PHE A 411 14.20 6.51 8.10
N GLY A 412 13.76 6.99 9.27
CA GLY A 412 14.53 6.88 10.51
C GLY A 412 14.70 5.44 10.98
N GLU A 413 13.62 4.65 10.97
CA GLU A 413 13.66 3.25 11.43
C GLU A 413 14.50 2.37 10.49
N ALA A 414 14.51 2.64 9.19
CA ALA A 414 15.37 1.91 8.24
C ALA A 414 16.87 2.05 8.54
N ALA A 415 17.31 3.09 9.27
CA ALA A 415 18.71 3.21 9.68
C ALA A 415 19.16 2.02 10.55
N GLN A 416 18.33 1.63 11.52
CA GLN A 416 18.56 0.53 12.43
C GLN A 416 17.21 -0.16 12.77
N PRO A 417 16.69 -0.98 11.85
CA PRO A 417 15.31 -1.44 11.96
C PRO A 417 15.17 -2.52 13.03
N ALA A 418 14.15 -2.39 13.88
CA ALA A 418 13.89 -3.27 15.02
C ALA A 418 13.43 -4.67 14.63
N GLY A 419 12.83 -4.84 13.44
CA GLY A 419 12.37 -6.15 12.97
C GLY A 419 11.87 -6.15 11.53
N PRO A 420 11.58 -7.33 10.98
CA PRO A 420 11.16 -7.50 9.58
C PRO A 420 9.74 -7.03 9.28
N VAL A 421 8.91 -6.85 10.32
CA VAL A 421 7.53 -6.39 10.18
C VAL A 421 7.20 -5.48 11.36
N LEU A 422 6.83 -4.23 11.09
CA LEU A 422 6.56 -3.21 12.11
C LEU A 422 5.25 -2.49 11.78
N TRP A 423 4.42 -2.21 12.79
CA TRP A 423 3.20 -1.42 12.64
C TRP A 423 3.49 0.05 12.98
N LEU A 424 3.03 0.93 12.09
CA LEU A 424 2.99 2.37 12.32
C LEU A 424 1.56 2.76 12.66
N ASN A 425 1.20 2.61 13.94
CA ASN A 425 -0.15 2.88 14.42
C ASN A 425 -0.37 4.39 14.70
N HIS A 426 -1.62 4.77 15.05
CA HIS A 426 -1.94 6.18 15.26
C HIS A 426 -1.14 6.86 16.38
N ASP A 427 -0.70 6.10 17.39
CA ASP A 427 0.15 6.60 18.48
C ASP A 427 1.48 7.13 17.96
N ILE A 428 2.25 6.32 17.23
CA ILE A 428 3.57 6.71 16.75
C ILE A 428 3.50 7.74 15.63
N ILE A 429 2.45 7.68 14.81
CA ILE A 429 2.16 8.70 13.80
C ILE A 429 1.91 10.05 14.49
N ALA A 430 1.08 10.09 15.53
CA ALA A 430 0.79 11.32 16.25
C ALA A 430 2.03 11.88 16.96
N ARG A 431 2.83 11.03 17.62
CA ARG A 431 4.12 11.43 18.22
C ARG A 431 5.06 12.06 17.21
N GLN A 432 5.19 11.46 16.03
CA GLN A 432 6.07 11.99 14.99
C GLN A 432 5.59 13.35 14.49
N LEU A 433 4.29 13.51 14.27
CA LEU A 433 3.69 14.76 13.83
C LEU A 433 3.86 15.87 14.87
N ASN A 434 3.50 15.60 16.12
CA ASN A 434 3.65 16.58 17.20
C ASN A 434 5.11 16.95 17.42
N ARG A 435 6.06 16.01 17.30
CA ARG A 435 7.50 16.35 17.35
C ARG A 435 7.96 17.21 16.18
N ALA A 436 7.42 16.99 14.98
CA ALA A 436 7.85 17.70 13.78
C ALA A 436 7.36 19.16 13.75
N HIS A 437 6.26 19.46 14.44
CA HIS A 437 5.58 20.77 14.38
C HIS A 437 5.36 21.45 15.74
N GLY A 438 5.73 20.80 16.85
CA GLY A 438 5.50 21.27 18.23
C GLY A 438 6.64 22.02 18.87
#